data_AF-A0A3L7N4J5-F1
#
_entry.id   AF-A0A3L7N4J5-F1
#
_cell.length_a   1.000
_cell.length_b   1.000
_cell.length_c   1.000
_cell.angle_alpha   90.00
_cell.angle_beta   90.00
_cell.angle_gamma   90.00
#
_symmetry.space_group_name_H-M   'P 1'
#
loop_
_entity.id
_entity.type
_entity.pdbx_description
1 polymer ?
#
loop_
_entity_poly.entity_id
_entity_poly.type
_entity_poly.pdbx_seq_one_letter_code
_entity_poly.pdbx_strand_id
1 'polypeptide(L)'
;MAAVTTSAFGLFAAAPQPTCGAPPSTASQQAVGTWWDRTAPPVGHKLPNSRYYTIRSDLIPAQTKQYADHLDTMYGEFTKQLVAQSGLRKRSPDYPNVLMFSKQQDYLDTLRTQYAIDGTGSGGMFFISPRGAGLAFWVEGLPKQRVEHVIQHEGFHQFAYAFFGNEMPPWLNEGLAEFFGESVVDGTSVIIGQASPQVVDQVRKAVVQEKYIPFMNLLQMDDQRWSANVHNGSAGMQYMQSWSMVHFLVYGEEGRYGPSFTVMLKLLNDGTKPFDAMRKAFSLATEPDVLRFESKWKEYAKVAKPGAYVAARGRLEFLAEGLREVWSKGGRPKNVEELKTAMRDLKFQYTSSSHGYVTKLDAADDINFAVPDDEVNTKPVTIEFVVNKPAKGTKAKKLEEQSPTPPMLRTRNLRPNDVGVSWYRSSSDPTQLNYDIVVN
;
A
#
# COMPACT_ATOMS: atom_id res chain seq x y z
N MET A 1 11.40 27.72 4.29
CA MET A 1 10.48 26.65 4.72
C MET A 1 11.31 25.39 4.89
N ALA A 2 11.17 24.68 6.02
CA ALA A 2 11.72 23.34 6.17
C ALA A 2 11.05 22.39 5.17
N ALA A 3 11.75 21.35 4.72
CA ALA A 3 11.15 20.34 3.87
C ALA A 3 10.08 19.56 4.67
N VAL A 4 8.92 19.32 4.05
CA VAL A 4 7.88 18.42 4.58
C VAL A 4 7.99 17.15 3.78
N THR A 5 8.17 16.01 4.45
CA THR A 5 8.28 14.69 3.83
C THR A 5 7.41 13.72 4.60
N THR A 6 6.45 13.09 3.93
CA THR A 6 5.75 11.92 4.44
C THR A 6 6.31 10.72 3.67
N SER A 7 6.72 9.66 4.37
CA SER A 7 7.39 8.54 3.71
C SER A 7 6.88 7.23 4.25
N ALA A 8 6.46 6.35 3.33
CA ALA A 8 6.27 4.94 3.59
C ALA A 8 7.61 4.25 3.95
N PHE A 9 8.09 4.38 5.19
CA PHE A 9 9.36 3.75 5.61
C PHE A 9 9.23 2.22 5.64
N GLY A 10 10.13 1.49 5.00
CA GLY A 10 10.28 0.04 5.09
C GLY A 10 11.68 -0.33 5.57
N LEU A 11 11.78 -1.19 6.59
CA LEU A 11 13.03 -1.87 6.92
C LEU A 11 13.36 -2.86 5.80
N PHE A 12 14.31 -2.52 4.95
CA PHE A 12 14.90 -3.46 4.01
C PHE A 12 16.00 -4.25 4.72
N ALA A 13 16.02 -5.57 4.55
CA ALA A 13 17.21 -6.35 4.85
C ALA A 13 18.31 -5.89 3.88
N ALA A 14 19.44 -5.41 4.43
CA ALA A 14 20.59 -5.02 3.64
C ALA A 14 21.06 -6.22 2.79
N ALA A 15 21.20 -6.02 1.48
CA ALA A 15 22.01 -6.92 0.67
C ALA A 15 23.44 -6.93 1.23
N PRO A 16 24.13 -8.08 1.30
CA PRO A 16 25.50 -8.14 1.77
C PRO A 16 26.38 -7.22 0.92
N GLN A 17 27.17 -6.36 1.57
CA GLN A 17 28.12 -5.49 0.89
C GLN A 17 29.14 -6.34 0.12
N PRO A 18 29.37 -6.07 -1.18
CA PRO A 18 30.51 -6.66 -1.87
C PRO A 18 31.79 -6.11 -1.25
N THR A 19 32.67 -7.01 -0.85
CA THR A 19 34.01 -6.71 -0.35
C THR A 19 34.80 -5.93 -1.39
N CYS A 20 35.59 -4.97 -0.90
CA CYS A 20 36.40 -4.04 -1.69
C CYS A 20 37.41 -4.83 -2.56
N GLY A 21 37.11 -4.96 -3.85
CA GLY A 21 38.01 -5.46 -4.88
C GLY A 21 38.44 -4.32 -5.80
N ALA A 22 39.73 -4.26 -6.14
CA ALA A 22 40.34 -3.24 -6.99
C ALA A 22 39.60 -3.05 -8.34
N PRO A 23 39.55 -1.83 -8.90
CA PRO A 23 38.77 -1.55 -10.09
C PRO A 23 39.36 -2.24 -11.34
N PRO A 24 38.55 -2.95 -12.15
CA PRO A 24 38.96 -3.33 -13.49
C PRO A 24 38.97 -2.11 -14.41
N SER A 25 39.89 -2.15 -15.37
CA SER A 25 40.19 -1.12 -16.36
C SER A 25 38.99 -0.59 -17.14
N THR A 26 39.03 0.72 -17.38
CA THR A 26 38.11 1.54 -18.16
C THR A 26 37.76 0.95 -19.54
N ALA A 27 36.58 0.35 -19.64
CA ALA A 27 35.81 0.32 -20.87
C ALA A 27 34.92 1.56 -20.90
N SER A 28 34.92 2.30 -22.01
CA SER A 28 34.11 3.52 -22.21
C SER A 28 32.61 3.21 -22.08
N GLN A 29 32.05 3.40 -20.89
CA GLN A 29 30.61 3.50 -20.69
C GLN A 29 30.16 4.81 -21.34
N GLN A 30 29.36 4.72 -22.39
CA GLN A 30 28.57 5.86 -22.84
C GLN A 30 27.78 6.36 -21.61
N ALA A 31 27.94 7.64 -21.26
CA ALA A 31 27.25 8.24 -20.14
C ALA A 31 25.73 8.21 -20.42
N VAL A 32 25.04 7.24 -19.83
CA VAL A 32 23.57 7.23 -19.80
C VAL A 32 23.16 8.45 -18.99
N GLY A 33 22.46 9.41 -19.60
CA GLY A 33 22.00 10.63 -18.93
C GLY A 33 21.16 10.32 -17.68
N THR A 34 21.00 11.29 -16.77
CA THR A 34 20.22 11.09 -15.53
C THR A 34 18.75 10.78 -15.84
N TRP A 35 17.99 10.17 -14.92
CA TRP A 35 16.55 9.97 -15.13
C TRP A 35 15.83 11.27 -15.48
N TRP A 36 16.25 12.36 -14.84
CA TRP A 36 15.75 13.69 -15.15
C TRP A 36 15.97 14.03 -16.62
N ASP A 37 17.20 13.90 -17.13
CA ASP A 37 17.48 14.20 -18.55
C ASP A 37 16.72 13.27 -19.50
N ARG A 38 16.65 11.97 -19.19
CA ARG A 38 15.98 10.95 -20.03
C ARG A 38 14.47 11.13 -20.13
N THR A 39 13.85 11.77 -19.13
CA THR A 39 12.39 11.98 -19.04
C THR A 39 11.99 13.43 -19.28
N ALA A 40 12.93 14.28 -19.71
CA ALA A 40 12.62 15.64 -20.11
C ALA A 40 11.67 15.62 -21.33
N PRO A 41 10.63 16.47 -21.35
CA PRO A 41 9.79 16.57 -22.53
C PRO A 41 10.60 17.12 -23.71
N PRO A 42 10.27 16.75 -24.97
CA PRO A 42 10.89 17.36 -26.14
C PRO A 42 10.83 18.89 -26.09
N VAL A 43 11.80 19.57 -26.72
CA VAL A 43 11.82 21.04 -26.75
C VAL A 43 10.47 21.58 -27.25
N GLY A 44 9.90 22.52 -26.50
CA GLY A 44 8.59 23.12 -26.78
C GLY A 44 7.38 22.29 -26.32
N HIS A 45 7.57 21.12 -25.73
CA HIS A 45 6.50 20.26 -25.23
C HIS A 45 6.43 20.32 -23.70
N LYS A 46 5.21 20.15 -23.16
CA LYS A 46 4.98 20.00 -21.71
C LYS A 46 5.00 18.52 -21.33
N LEU A 47 5.21 18.25 -20.05
CA LEU A 47 4.96 16.92 -19.49
C LEU A 47 3.49 16.51 -19.70
N PRO A 48 3.22 15.21 -19.88
CA PRO A 48 1.85 14.71 -19.99
C PRO A 48 1.07 14.97 -18.70
N ASN A 49 -0.23 15.20 -18.85
CA ASN A 49 -1.15 15.37 -17.72
C ASN A 49 -2.19 14.25 -17.70
N SER A 50 -2.58 13.83 -16.50
CA SER A 50 -3.81 13.11 -16.22
C SER A 50 -4.92 14.12 -15.86
N ARG A 51 -6.03 13.66 -15.27
CA ARG A 51 -7.10 14.55 -14.80
C ARG A 51 -6.65 15.50 -13.70
N TYR A 52 -5.85 15.01 -12.74
CA TYR A 52 -5.42 15.81 -11.58
C TYR A 52 -3.90 16.00 -11.48
N TYR A 53 -3.11 15.29 -12.29
CA TYR A 53 -1.67 15.21 -12.10
C TYR A 53 -0.86 15.56 -13.34
N THR A 54 0.32 16.14 -13.12
CA THR A 54 1.38 16.29 -14.12
C THR A 54 2.35 15.14 -13.95
N ILE A 55 2.54 14.32 -14.99
CA ILE A 55 3.25 13.05 -14.89
C ILE A 55 4.64 13.15 -15.54
N ARG A 56 5.67 12.68 -14.83
CA ARG A 56 7.01 12.43 -15.38
C ARG A 56 7.39 10.98 -15.11
N SER A 57 7.74 10.24 -16.14
CA SER A 57 7.92 8.78 -16.03
C SER A 57 8.86 8.23 -17.10
N ASP A 58 9.60 7.18 -16.74
CA ASP A 58 10.32 6.28 -17.66
C ASP A 58 9.69 4.87 -17.74
N LEU A 59 8.47 4.71 -17.21
CA LEU A 59 7.68 3.48 -17.39
C LEU A 59 7.17 3.38 -18.83
N ILE A 60 6.78 2.17 -19.24
CA ILE A 60 6.13 1.99 -20.54
C ILE A 60 4.77 2.72 -20.57
N PRO A 61 4.32 3.27 -21.72
CA PRO A 61 3.12 4.11 -21.77
C PRO A 61 1.86 3.49 -21.17
N ALA A 62 1.64 2.19 -21.36
CA ALA A 62 0.50 1.48 -20.80
C ALA A 62 0.54 1.46 -19.26
N GLN A 63 1.72 1.24 -18.68
CA GLN A 63 1.92 1.20 -17.23
C GLN A 63 1.86 2.60 -16.62
N THR A 64 2.45 3.61 -17.27
CA THR A 64 2.31 5.03 -16.87
C THR A 64 0.84 5.43 -16.82
N LYS A 65 0.07 5.10 -17.87
CA LYS A 65 -1.37 5.40 -17.91
C LYS A 65 -2.12 4.69 -16.79
N GLN A 66 -1.83 3.41 -16.56
CA GLN A 66 -2.50 2.63 -15.50
C GLN A 66 -2.35 3.30 -14.12
N TYR A 67 -1.14 3.70 -13.73
CA TYR A 67 -0.94 4.35 -12.43
C TYR A 67 -1.47 5.79 -12.37
N ALA A 68 -1.44 6.52 -13.49
CA ALA A 68 -2.06 7.84 -13.59
C ALA A 68 -3.59 7.78 -13.42
N ASP A 69 -4.25 6.85 -14.11
CA ASP A 69 -5.70 6.61 -13.98
C ASP A 69 -6.04 6.18 -12.54
N HIS A 70 -5.22 5.33 -11.92
CA HIS A 70 -5.40 4.88 -10.54
C HIS A 70 -5.37 6.04 -9.54
N LEU A 71 -4.35 6.90 -9.65
CA LEU A 71 -4.23 8.13 -8.86
C LEU A 71 -5.43 9.05 -9.09
N ASP A 72 -5.89 9.22 -10.33
CA ASP A 72 -7.06 10.04 -10.64
C ASP A 72 -8.35 9.49 -9.99
N THR A 73 -8.55 8.17 -10.03
CA THR A 73 -9.68 7.50 -9.38
C THR A 73 -9.64 7.72 -7.87
N MET A 74 -8.47 7.56 -7.24
CA MET A 74 -8.30 7.78 -5.80
C MET A 74 -8.49 9.24 -5.40
N TYR A 75 -7.99 10.21 -6.17
CA TYR A 75 -8.26 11.63 -5.93
C TYR A 75 -9.77 11.93 -5.94
N GLY A 76 -10.50 11.32 -6.87
CA GLY A 76 -11.96 11.37 -6.92
C GLY A 76 -12.62 10.82 -5.65
N GLU A 77 -12.15 9.66 -5.17
CA GLU A 77 -12.67 9.05 -3.95
C GLU A 77 -12.33 9.88 -2.70
N PHE A 78 -11.11 10.43 -2.58
CA PHE A 78 -10.75 11.35 -1.49
C PHE A 78 -11.68 12.56 -1.46
N THR A 79 -11.93 13.16 -2.63
CA THR A 79 -12.83 14.30 -2.77
C THR A 79 -14.25 13.94 -2.31
N LYS A 80 -14.77 12.80 -2.76
CA LYS A 80 -16.10 12.31 -2.38
C LYS A 80 -16.23 12.04 -0.88
N GLN A 81 -15.22 11.41 -0.27
CA GLN A 81 -15.29 11.01 1.14
C GLN A 81 -15.03 12.17 2.10
N LEU A 82 -14.08 13.05 1.78
CA LEU A 82 -13.60 14.05 2.73
C LEU A 82 -14.17 15.45 2.44
N VAL A 83 -14.27 15.83 1.17
CA VAL A 83 -14.65 17.20 0.78
C VAL A 83 -16.15 17.33 0.61
N ALA A 84 -16.79 16.42 -0.14
CA ALA A 84 -18.22 16.51 -0.42
C ALA A 84 -19.08 16.40 0.85
N GLN A 85 -18.61 15.66 1.86
CA GLN A 85 -19.31 15.47 3.13
C GLN A 85 -19.03 16.60 4.14
N SER A 86 -17.79 17.09 4.21
CA SER A 86 -17.38 18.06 5.24
C SER A 86 -17.35 19.51 4.77
N GLY A 87 -17.41 19.78 3.46
CA GLY A 87 -17.28 21.13 2.91
C GLY A 87 -15.88 21.72 3.14
N LEU A 88 -14.84 20.89 3.11
CA LEU A 88 -13.44 21.32 3.27
C LEU A 88 -13.06 22.33 2.19
N ARG A 89 -12.27 23.33 2.58
CA ARG A 89 -11.75 24.35 1.66
C ARG A 89 -10.26 24.12 1.48
N LYS A 90 -9.74 24.34 0.27
CA LYS A 90 -8.30 24.33 0.05
C LYS A 90 -7.65 25.45 0.88
N ARG A 91 -6.58 25.10 1.60
CA ARG A 91 -5.83 25.99 2.49
C ARG A 91 -4.36 26.13 2.05
N SER A 92 -3.88 25.21 1.23
CA SER A 92 -2.51 25.17 0.74
C SER A 92 -2.47 25.02 -0.79
N PRO A 93 -1.34 25.33 -1.44
CA PRO A 93 -1.17 25.08 -2.87
C PRO A 93 -1.35 23.59 -3.22
N ASP A 94 -1.90 23.34 -4.41
CA ASP A 94 -1.88 22.00 -5.01
C ASP A 94 -0.48 21.71 -5.58
N TYR A 95 0.02 20.51 -5.34
CA TYR A 95 1.27 20.02 -5.95
C TYR A 95 0.97 18.81 -6.82
N PRO A 96 0.58 18.99 -8.10
CA PRO A 96 0.07 17.89 -8.94
C PRO A 96 1.17 16.99 -9.51
N ASN A 97 2.44 17.20 -9.17
CA ASN A 97 3.53 16.47 -9.81
C ASN A 97 3.61 15.02 -9.32
N VAL A 98 3.72 14.08 -10.24
CA VAL A 98 3.95 12.66 -9.97
C VAL A 98 5.17 12.17 -10.75
N LEU A 99 6.14 11.60 -10.05
CA LEU A 99 7.38 11.06 -10.58
C LEU A 99 7.36 9.53 -10.47
N MET A 100 7.27 8.84 -11.60
CA MET A 100 7.16 7.37 -11.64
C MET A 100 8.44 6.76 -12.19
N PHE A 101 9.16 6.00 -11.38
CA PHE A 101 10.47 5.45 -11.72
C PHE A 101 10.40 3.97 -12.06
N SER A 102 11.05 3.58 -13.15
CA SER A 102 11.25 2.16 -13.46
C SER A 102 12.15 1.49 -12.43
N LYS A 103 13.16 2.20 -11.91
CA LYS A 103 14.21 1.70 -11.01
C LYS A 103 14.28 2.44 -9.69
N GLN A 104 14.64 1.73 -8.62
CA GLN A 104 14.80 2.33 -7.29
C GLN A 104 15.96 3.34 -7.25
N GLN A 105 17.07 3.05 -7.94
CA GLN A 105 18.25 3.93 -7.91
C GLN A 105 17.96 5.30 -8.53
N ASP A 106 17.20 5.35 -9.63
CA ASP A 106 16.81 6.62 -10.26
C ASP A 106 15.88 7.45 -9.35
N TYR A 107 15.01 6.79 -8.57
CA TYR A 107 14.20 7.42 -7.54
C TYR A 107 15.07 8.11 -6.47
N LEU A 108 16.02 7.35 -5.88
CA LEU A 108 16.92 7.87 -4.84
C LEU A 108 17.79 9.03 -5.36
N ASP A 109 18.39 8.86 -6.54
CA ASP A 109 19.26 9.88 -7.12
C ASP A 109 18.48 11.14 -7.52
N THR A 110 17.26 11.00 -8.06
CA THR A 110 16.44 12.16 -8.43
C THR A 110 16.00 12.94 -7.20
N LEU A 111 15.53 12.28 -6.14
CA LEU A 111 15.16 12.96 -4.90
C LEU A 111 16.35 13.71 -4.29
N ARG A 112 17.51 13.07 -4.24
CA ARG A 112 18.74 13.68 -3.69
C ARG A 112 19.22 14.86 -4.52
N THR A 113 19.33 14.70 -5.83
CA THR A 113 19.97 15.69 -6.71
C THR A 113 19.03 16.85 -7.06
N GLN A 114 17.78 16.55 -7.43
CA GLN A 114 16.81 17.56 -7.86
C GLN A 114 16.12 18.23 -6.69
N TYR A 115 15.81 17.48 -5.62
CA TYR A 115 14.96 17.96 -4.54
C TYR A 115 15.65 18.13 -3.19
N ALA A 116 16.92 17.70 -3.05
CA ALA A 116 17.67 17.68 -1.79
C ALA A 116 16.97 16.87 -0.69
N ILE A 117 16.40 15.72 -1.06
CA ILE A 117 15.69 14.81 -0.17
C ILE A 117 16.42 13.47 -0.13
N ASP A 118 16.57 12.90 1.07
CA ASP A 118 17.01 11.52 1.24
C ASP A 118 15.80 10.59 1.18
N GLY A 119 15.67 9.83 0.09
CA GLY A 119 14.61 8.85 -0.09
C GLY A 119 14.93 7.45 0.49
N THR A 120 16.08 7.28 1.14
CA THR A 120 16.55 5.97 1.59
C THR A 120 15.56 5.35 2.59
N GLY A 121 15.22 4.08 2.37
CA GLY A 121 14.31 3.33 3.23
C GLY A 121 12.82 3.65 3.02
N SER A 122 12.44 4.57 2.13
CA SER A 122 11.04 4.80 1.76
C SER A 122 10.61 3.89 0.60
N GLY A 123 9.34 3.46 0.54
CA GLY A 123 8.72 2.76 -0.61
C GLY A 123 8.15 3.71 -1.69
N GLY A 124 7.98 4.96 -1.32
CA GLY A 124 7.48 6.11 -2.07
C GLY A 124 7.44 7.30 -1.13
N MET A 125 7.15 8.49 -1.65
CA MET A 125 7.13 9.72 -0.86
C MET A 125 6.29 10.81 -1.50
N PHE A 126 5.39 11.41 -0.74
CA PHE A 126 4.96 12.78 -0.96
C PHE A 126 5.91 13.75 -0.24
N PHE A 127 6.42 14.73 -1.00
CA PHE A 127 7.39 15.68 -0.49
C PHE A 127 7.13 17.10 -0.94
N ILE A 128 7.59 18.03 -0.11
CA ILE A 128 7.67 19.46 -0.39
C ILE A 128 9.05 19.93 0.05
N SER A 129 9.81 20.51 -0.87
CA SER A 129 11.09 21.15 -0.60
C SER A 129 11.18 22.52 -1.28
N PRO A 130 12.16 23.36 -0.91
CA PRO A 130 12.41 24.61 -1.63
C PRO A 130 12.72 24.43 -3.12
N ARG A 131 13.08 23.22 -3.56
CA ARG A 131 13.38 22.89 -4.95
C ARG A 131 12.19 22.31 -5.73
N GLY A 132 11.08 22.05 -5.04
CA GLY A 132 9.85 21.54 -5.65
C GLY A 132 9.12 20.55 -4.75
N ALA A 133 7.99 20.08 -5.24
CA ALA A 133 7.12 19.16 -4.53
C ALA A 133 6.50 18.15 -5.50
N GLY A 134 6.16 16.97 -4.98
CA GLY A 134 5.51 15.93 -5.76
C GLY A 134 5.35 14.63 -4.98
N LEU A 135 4.71 13.67 -5.63
CA LEU A 135 4.65 12.28 -5.23
C LEU A 135 5.66 11.50 -6.09
N ALA A 136 6.53 10.72 -5.45
CA ALA A 136 7.52 9.89 -6.14
C ALA A 136 7.43 8.42 -5.70
N PHE A 137 7.53 7.48 -6.64
CA PHE A 137 7.56 6.03 -6.36
C PHE A 137 8.25 5.25 -7.48
N TRP A 138 8.71 4.03 -7.20
CA TRP A 138 9.27 3.13 -8.22
C TRP A 138 8.54 1.78 -8.28
N VAL A 139 8.80 0.99 -9.32
CA VAL A 139 8.11 -0.30 -9.55
C VAL A 139 9.04 -1.53 -9.58
N GLU A 140 10.36 -1.34 -9.74
CA GLU A 140 11.36 -2.42 -9.81
C GLU A 140 11.23 -3.44 -8.67
N GLY A 141 10.99 -4.70 -9.04
CA GLY A 141 10.95 -5.82 -8.09
C GLY A 141 9.78 -5.80 -7.11
N LEU A 142 8.79 -4.93 -7.31
CA LEU A 142 7.64 -4.81 -6.43
C LEU A 142 6.39 -5.45 -7.04
N PRO A 143 5.60 -6.22 -6.27
CA PRO A 143 4.27 -6.65 -6.69
C PRO A 143 3.38 -5.44 -6.98
N LYS A 144 2.51 -5.53 -7.99
CA LYS A 144 1.59 -4.45 -8.39
C LYS A 144 0.77 -3.93 -7.21
N GLN A 145 0.26 -4.81 -6.34
CA GLN A 145 -0.50 -4.44 -5.15
C GLN A 145 0.29 -3.54 -4.19
N ARG A 146 1.58 -3.82 -4.02
CA ARG A 146 2.45 -3.01 -3.17
C ARG A 146 2.61 -1.60 -3.75
N VAL A 147 2.76 -1.49 -5.07
CA VAL A 147 2.80 -0.18 -5.74
C VAL A 147 1.46 0.55 -5.58
N GLU A 148 0.33 -0.14 -5.76
CA GLU A 148 -1.01 0.41 -5.57
C GLU A 148 -1.23 0.96 -4.15
N HIS A 149 -0.84 0.21 -3.11
CA HIS A 149 -0.89 0.66 -1.72
C HIS A 149 -0.05 1.93 -1.52
N VAL A 150 1.19 1.95 -2.02
CA VAL A 150 2.08 3.12 -1.92
C VAL A 150 1.50 4.35 -2.61
N ILE A 151 1.03 4.24 -3.86
CA ILE A 151 0.50 5.41 -4.57
C ILE A 151 -0.83 5.89 -3.98
N GLN A 152 -1.62 5.00 -3.38
CA GLN A 152 -2.83 5.37 -2.62
C GLN A 152 -2.47 6.13 -1.34
N HIS A 153 -1.50 5.61 -0.58
CA HIS A 153 -1.01 6.20 0.67
C HIS A 153 -0.38 7.59 0.43
N GLU A 154 0.61 7.67 -0.45
CA GLU A 154 1.29 8.93 -0.76
C GLU A 154 0.36 9.90 -1.52
N GLY A 155 -0.55 9.37 -2.33
CA GLY A 155 -1.59 10.15 -3.01
C GLY A 155 -2.55 10.81 -2.02
N PHE A 156 -2.85 10.14 -0.91
CA PHE A 156 -3.62 10.73 0.18
C PHE A 156 -2.85 11.87 0.85
N HIS A 157 -1.56 11.72 1.17
CA HIS A 157 -0.79 12.83 1.76
C HIS A 157 -0.75 14.06 0.85
N GLN A 158 -0.50 13.85 -0.45
CA GLN A 158 -0.53 14.91 -1.45
C GLN A 158 -1.89 15.61 -1.51
N PHE A 159 -2.99 14.85 -1.46
CA PHE A 159 -4.35 15.39 -1.40
C PHE A 159 -4.59 16.15 -0.09
N ALA A 160 -4.27 15.55 1.05
CA ALA A 160 -4.52 16.09 2.39
C ALA A 160 -3.79 17.42 2.59
N TYR A 161 -2.56 17.55 2.08
CA TYR A 161 -1.80 18.80 2.18
C TYR A 161 -2.55 19.99 1.58
N ALA A 162 -3.25 19.83 0.46
CA ALA A 162 -4.01 20.91 -0.18
C ALA A 162 -5.13 21.47 0.72
N PHE A 163 -5.69 20.65 1.62
CA PHE A 163 -6.80 21.02 2.50
C PHE A 163 -6.34 21.34 3.93
N PHE A 164 -5.31 20.67 4.44
CA PHE A 164 -4.91 20.76 5.85
C PHE A 164 -3.52 21.35 6.05
N GLY A 165 -2.70 21.48 4.99
CA GLY A 165 -1.30 21.84 5.13
C GLY A 165 -0.58 20.87 6.08
N ASN A 166 0.11 21.42 7.07
CA ASN A 166 0.78 20.63 8.13
C ASN A 166 -0.08 20.49 9.41
N GLU A 167 -1.36 20.87 9.37
CA GLU A 167 -2.20 20.93 10.58
C GLU A 167 -2.91 19.59 10.89
N MET A 168 -2.81 18.59 10.02
CA MET A 168 -3.37 17.26 10.31
C MET A 168 -2.43 16.52 11.28
N PRO A 169 -2.93 16.01 12.43
CA PRO A 169 -2.06 15.32 13.39
C PRO A 169 -1.53 14.00 12.79
N PRO A 170 -0.32 13.55 13.17
CA PRO A 170 0.31 12.34 12.62
C PRO A 170 -0.61 11.13 12.57
N TRP A 171 -1.29 10.82 13.68
CA TRP A 171 -2.17 9.66 13.77
C TRP A 171 -3.31 9.72 12.75
N LEU A 172 -3.87 10.91 12.47
CA LEU A 172 -4.96 11.03 11.53
C LEU A 172 -4.45 11.02 10.09
N ASN A 173 -3.32 11.68 9.83
CA ASN A 173 -2.69 11.73 8.52
C ASN A 173 -2.31 10.32 8.06
N GLU A 174 -1.57 9.60 8.90
CA GLU A 174 -1.13 8.23 8.60
C GLU A 174 -2.28 7.22 8.70
N GLY A 175 -3.21 7.40 9.64
CA GLY A 175 -4.38 6.54 9.76
C GLY A 175 -5.29 6.60 8.52
N LEU A 176 -5.52 7.79 7.96
CA LEU A 176 -6.26 7.95 6.72
C LEU A 176 -5.46 7.48 5.50
N ALA A 177 -4.14 7.73 5.46
CA ALA A 177 -3.26 7.24 4.41
C ALA A 177 -3.30 5.71 4.31
N GLU A 178 -3.26 5.00 5.45
CA GLU A 178 -3.41 3.55 5.50
C GLU A 178 -4.85 3.09 5.20
N PHE A 179 -5.86 3.81 5.71
CA PHE A 179 -7.27 3.48 5.47
C PHE A 179 -7.60 3.51 3.96
N PHE A 180 -7.12 4.53 3.26
CA PHE A 180 -7.25 4.62 1.82
C PHE A 180 -6.22 3.74 1.08
N GLY A 181 -5.03 3.54 1.64
CA GLY A 181 -4.00 2.64 1.14
C GLY A 181 -4.51 1.21 0.93
N GLU A 182 -5.39 0.73 1.81
CA GLU A 182 -6.00 -0.60 1.71
C GLU A 182 -7.19 -0.66 0.74
N SER A 183 -7.59 0.45 0.12
CA SER A 183 -8.74 0.47 -0.79
C SER A 183 -8.54 -0.43 -2.00
N VAL A 184 -9.64 -1.02 -2.45
CA VAL A 184 -9.70 -1.82 -3.66
C VAL A 184 -10.21 -0.95 -4.79
N VAL A 185 -9.37 -0.76 -5.81
CA VAL A 185 -9.69 0.00 -7.01
C VAL A 185 -9.94 -0.96 -8.16
N ASP A 186 -11.14 -0.88 -8.75
CA ASP A 186 -11.51 -1.61 -9.95
C ASP A 186 -12.10 -0.63 -10.99
N GLY A 187 -11.29 -0.29 -11.99
CA GLY A 187 -11.60 0.76 -12.95
C GLY A 187 -11.87 2.09 -12.26
N THR A 188 -13.13 2.52 -12.25
CA THR A 188 -13.59 3.75 -11.59
C THR A 188 -14.29 3.49 -10.25
N SER A 189 -14.46 2.24 -9.86
CA SER A 189 -15.08 1.85 -8.59
C SER A 189 -14.01 1.73 -7.51
N VAL A 190 -14.29 2.30 -6.34
CA VAL A 190 -13.41 2.20 -5.17
C VAL A 190 -14.18 1.62 -4.00
N ILE A 191 -13.63 0.59 -3.37
CA ILE A 191 -14.13 0.04 -2.12
C ILE A 191 -13.12 0.38 -1.04
N ILE A 192 -13.51 1.31 -0.19
CA ILE A 192 -12.75 1.78 0.96
C ILE A 192 -13.01 0.89 2.18
N GLY A 193 -12.24 1.13 3.25
CA GLY A 193 -12.48 0.49 4.55
C GLY A 193 -12.14 -0.99 4.61
N GLN A 194 -11.40 -1.48 3.62
CA GLN A 194 -10.82 -2.81 3.68
C GLN A 194 -9.83 -2.89 4.84
N ALA A 195 -9.73 -4.09 5.39
CA ALA A 195 -8.96 -4.34 6.59
C ALA A 195 -8.01 -5.51 6.35
N SER A 196 -6.71 -5.23 6.42
CA SER A 196 -5.68 -6.26 6.31
C SER A 196 -5.77 -7.25 7.48
N PRO A 197 -5.78 -8.58 7.24
CA PRO A 197 -5.79 -9.60 8.29
C PRO A 197 -4.71 -9.40 9.34
N GLN A 198 -3.49 -9.07 8.91
CA GLN A 198 -2.37 -8.86 9.81
C GLN A 198 -2.60 -7.64 10.71
N VAL A 199 -3.03 -6.52 10.13
CA VAL A 199 -3.25 -5.28 10.90
C VAL A 199 -4.35 -5.48 11.93
N VAL A 200 -5.47 -6.09 11.53
CA VAL A 200 -6.58 -6.42 12.45
C VAL A 200 -6.11 -7.32 13.59
N ASP A 201 -5.37 -8.39 13.28
CA ASP A 201 -4.86 -9.32 14.28
C ASP A 201 -3.85 -8.66 15.23
N GLN A 202 -2.93 -7.85 14.73
CA GLN A 202 -1.94 -7.15 15.55
C GLN A 202 -2.58 -6.12 16.48
N VAL A 203 -3.54 -5.33 15.98
CA VAL A 203 -4.29 -4.39 16.83
C VAL A 203 -5.10 -5.14 17.87
N ARG A 204 -5.81 -6.21 17.49
CA ARG A 204 -6.56 -7.05 18.44
C ARG A 204 -5.63 -7.60 19.53
N LYS A 205 -4.48 -8.17 19.16
CA LYS A 205 -3.49 -8.68 20.11
C LYS A 205 -2.96 -7.57 21.03
N ALA A 206 -2.65 -6.40 20.48
CA ALA A 206 -2.20 -5.25 21.26
C ALA A 206 -3.26 -4.81 22.28
N VAL A 207 -4.54 -4.78 21.89
CA VAL A 207 -5.66 -4.47 22.79
C VAL A 207 -5.81 -5.52 23.89
N VAL A 208 -5.86 -6.81 23.52
CA VAL A 208 -6.03 -7.92 24.49
C VAL A 208 -4.86 -8.00 25.49
N GLN A 209 -3.65 -7.69 25.04
CA GLN A 209 -2.45 -7.72 25.88
C GLN A 209 -2.16 -6.38 26.59
N GLU A 210 -3.03 -5.36 26.44
CA GLU A 210 -2.81 -4.00 26.95
C GLU A 210 -1.45 -3.38 26.52
N LYS A 211 -1.05 -3.66 25.27
CA LYS A 211 0.18 -3.16 24.61
C LYS A 211 -0.10 -2.12 23.51
N TYR A 212 -1.33 -1.64 23.39
CA TYR A 212 -1.66 -0.52 22.50
C TYR A 212 -1.09 0.80 23.06
N ILE A 213 -1.05 1.83 22.23
CA ILE A 213 -0.65 3.18 22.62
C ILE A 213 -1.88 3.86 23.23
N PRO A 214 -1.86 4.34 24.49
CA PRO A 214 -3.00 5.02 25.07
C PRO A 214 -3.46 6.21 24.22
N PHE A 215 -4.77 6.43 24.07
CA PHE A 215 -5.35 7.49 23.25
C PHE A 215 -4.81 8.87 23.64
N MET A 216 -4.67 9.14 24.94
CA MET A 216 -4.07 10.39 25.42
C MET A 216 -2.64 10.60 24.90
N ASN A 217 -1.85 9.54 24.71
CA ASN A 217 -0.50 9.63 24.16
C ASN A 217 -0.51 9.79 22.64
N LEU A 218 -1.37 9.03 21.94
CA LEU A 218 -1.40 9.03 20.48
C LEU A 218 -2.05 10.29 19.90
N LEU A 219 -3.17 10.75 20.48
CA LEU A 219 -3.91 11.94 20.01
C LEU A 219 -3.14 13.25 20.21
N GLN A 220 -2.17 13.27 21.13
CA GLN A 220 -1.32 14.42 21.43
C GLN A 220 0.10 14.28 20.89
N MET A 221 0.39 13.20 20.13
CA MET A 221 1.70 12.99 19.53
C MET A 221 1.93 14.00 18.40
N ASP A 222 3.06 14.69 18.45
CA ASP A 222 3.51 15.60 17.39
C ASP A 222 4.41 14.89 16.37
N ASP A 223 4.72 15.58 15.26
CA ASP A 223 5.55 15.06 14.17
C ASP A 223 6.95 14.64 14.65
N GLN A 224 7.53 15.39 15.60
CA GLN A 224 8.87 15.11 16.10
C GLN A 224 8.90 13.78 16.85
N ARG A 225 7.94 13.55 17.77
CA ARG A 225 7.82 12.31 18.51
C ARG A 225 7.41 11.15 17.61
N TRP A 226 6.49 11.38 16.66
CA TRP A 226 6.13 10.37 15.67
C TRP A 226 7.35 9.90 14.88
N SER A 227 8.12 10.83 14.33
CA SER A 227 9.33 10.55 13.56
C SER A 227 10.39 9.84 14.41
N ALA A 228 10.59 10.24 15.67
CA ALA A 228 11.51 9.55 16.56
C ALA A 228 11.15 8.06 16.77
N ASN A 229 9.86 7.74 16.89
CA ASN A 229 9.39 6.35 17.00
C ASN A 229 9.65 5.53 15.72
N VAL A 230 9.56 6.17 14.54
CA VAL A 230 9.91 5.55 13.25
C VAL A 230 11.38 5.16 13.20
N HIS A 231 12.26 6.09 13.53
CA HIS A 231 13.71 5.84 13.52
C HIS A 231 14.14 4.76 14.52
N ASN A 232 13.43 4.63 15.64
CA ASN A 232 13.71 3.62 16.67
C ASN A 232 13.06 2.24 16.39
N GLY A 233 12.47 2.04 15.21
CA GLY A 233 11.85 0.76 14.82
C GLY A 233 10.56 0.41 15.61
N SER A 234 10.00 1.37 16.35
CA SER A 234 8.81 1.18 17.18
C SER A 234 7.51 1.56 16.46
N ALA A 235 7.60 1.94 15.19
CA ALA A 235 6.50 2.63 14.51
C ALA A 235 5.36 1.75 13.99
N GLY A 236 5.56 0.45 13.82
CA GLY A 236 4.51 -0.41 13.27
C GLY A 236 3.18 -0.28 14.03
N MET A 237 3.23 -0.19 15.36
CA MET A 237 2.02 -0.06 16.17
C MET A 237 1.32 1.30 16.02
N GLN A 238 2.05 2.40 15.84
CA GLN A 238 1.43 3.72 15.66
C GLN A 238 0.67 3.82 14.32
N TYR A 239 1.19 3.23 13.22
CA TYR A 239 0.45 3.13 11.96
C TYR A 239 -0.79 2.23 12.10
N MET A 240 -0.61 0.99 12.59
CA MET A 240 -1.69 0.01 12.70
C MET A 240 -2.82 0.49 13.63
N GLN A 241 -2.48 1.11 14.76
CA GLN A 241 -3.48 1.67 15.66
C GLN A 241 -4.19 2.89 15.06
N SER A 242 -3.45 3.77 14.38
CA SER A 242 -4.01 4.94 13.70
C SER A 242 -5.03 4.55 12.63
N TRP A 243 -4.69 3.55 11.80
CA TRP A 243 -5.63 2.92 10.86
C TRP A 243 -6.88 2.41 11.59
N SER A 244 -6.71 1.66 12.68
CA SER A 244 -7.83 1.07 13.43
C SER A 244 -8.73 2.13 14.06
N MET A 245 -8.17 3.24 14.53
CA MET A 245 -8.93 4.37 15.04
C MET A 245 -9.76 5.02 13.95
N VAL A 246 -9.17 5.30 12.77
CA VAL A 246 -9.93 5.81 11.61
C VAL A 246 -11.03 4.84 11.20
N HIS A 247 -10.73 3.54 11.14
CA HIS A 247 -11.70 2.51 10.81
C HIS A 247 -12.88 2.48 11.81
N PHE A 248 -12.59 2.63 13.11
CA PHE A 248 -13.61 2.79 14.16
C PHE A 248 -14.44 4.07 14.01
N LEU A 249 -13.84 5.20 13.63
CA LEU A 249 -14.57 6.44 13.38
C LEU A 249 -15.52 6.34 12.18
N VAL A 250 -15.20 5.50 11.20
CA VAL A 250 -16.02 5.31 10.00
C VAL A 250 -17.10 4.24 10.19
N TYR A 251 -16.76 3.10 10.80
CA TYR A 251 -17.64 1.92 10.85
C TYR A 251 -18.10 1.52 12.26
N GLY A 252 -17.45 2.03 13.30
CA GLY A 252 -17.78 1.69 14.68
C GLY A 252 -19.22 2.06 15.04
N GLU A 253 -19.88 1.15 15.78
CA GLU A 253 -21.28 1.30 16.20
C GLU A 253 -22.22 1.65 15.02
N GLU A 254 -22.11 0.90 13.91
CA GLU A 254 -22.91 1.10 12.69
C GLU A 254 -22.71 2.49 12.07
N GLY A 255 -21.47 3.00 12.12
CA GLY A 255 -21.11 4.30 11.55
C GLY A 255 -21.57 5.51 12.36
N ARG A 256 -21.95 5.32 13.64
CA ARG A 256 -22.41 6.39 14.56
C ARG A 256 -21.47 7.58 14.63
N TYR A 257 -20.18 7.37 14.44
CA TYR A 257 -19.13 8.37 14.59
C TYR A 257 -18.90 9.24 13.35
N GLY A 258 -19.44 8.88 12.18
CA GLY A 258 -19.23 9.58 10.91
C GLY A 258 -19.55 11.10 10.96
N PRO A 259 -20.71 11.52 11.50
CA PRO A 259 -21.03 12.94 11.62
C PRO A 259 -20.05 13.73 12.49
N SER A 260 -19.66 13.17 13.65
CA SER A 260 -18.63 13.78 14.51
C SER A 260 -17.28 13.83 13.83
N PHE A 261 -16.90 12.78 13.10
CA PHE A 261 -15.65 12.76 12.35
C PHE A 261 -15.61 13.84 11.26
N THR A 262 -16.73 14.04 10.55
CA THR A 262 -16.91 15.13 9.58
C THR A 262 -16.72 16.50 10.24
N VAL A 263 -17.30 16.71 11.43
CA VAL A 263 -17.11 17.95 12.21
C VAL A 263 -15.65 18.13 12.62
N MET A 264 -14.97 17.05 13.05
CA MET A 264 -13.55 17.10 13.41
C MET A 264 -12.69 17.55 12.22
N LEU A 265 -12.88 16.97 11.03
CA LEU A 265 -12.16 17.36 9.82
C LEU A 265 -12.41 18.83 9.48
N LYS A 266 -13.65 19.31 9.63
CA LYS A 266 -13.95 20.73 9.41
C LYS A 266 -13.25 21.66 10.40
N LEU A 267 -13.24 21.31 11.68
CA LEU A 267 -12.56 22.08 12.73
C LEU A 267 -11.05 22.16 12.49
N LEU A 268 -10.42 21.05 12.07
CA LEU A 268 -9.01 21.02 11.66
C LEU A 268 -8.76 21.95 10.47
N ASN A 269 -9.60 21.86 9.42
CA ASN A 269 -9.50 22.71 8.23
C ASN A 269 -9.68 24.22 8.55
N ASP A 270 -10.44 24.55 9.61
CA ASP A 270 -10.61 25.91 10.12
C ASP A 270 -9.48 26.37 11.06
N GLY A 271 -8.47 25.53 11.32
CA GLY A 271 -7.30 25.85 12.13
C GLY A 271 -7.49 25.61 13.63
N THR A 272 -8.49 24.83 14.04
CA THR A 272 -8.59 24.34 15.42
C THR A 272 -7.47 23.34 15.68
N LYS A 273 -6.75 23.50 16.80
CA LYS A 273 -5.67 22.57 17.18
C LYS A 273 -6.17 21.12 17.22
N PRO A 274 -5.34 20.13 16.83
CA PRO A 274 -5.82 18.76 16.62
C PRO A 274 -6.56 18.12 17.79
N PHE A 275 -5.99 18.19 18.99
CA PHE A 275 -6.60 17.60 20.17
C PHE A 275 -7.91 18.32 20.57
N ASP A 276 -7.98 19.64 20.40
CA ASP A 276 -9.20 20.42 20.65
C ASP A 276 -10.29 20.12 19.63
N ALA A 277 -9.93 19.91 18.35
CA ALA A 277 -10.86 19.54 17.29
C ALA A 277 -11.53 18.19 17.60
N MET A 278 -10.74 17.19 18.01
CA MET A 278 -11.24 15.89 18.45
C MET A 278 -12.18 16.04 19.66
N ARG A 279 -11.73 16.73 20.71
CA ARG A 279 -12.53 16.92 21.93
C ARG A 279 -13.86 17.60 21.67
N LYS A 280 -13.88 18.65 20.84
CA LYS A 280 -15.12 19.35 20.47
C LYS A 280 -16.05 18.47 19.64
N ALA A 281 -15.52 17.83 18.61
CA ALA A 281 -16.32 17.03 17.68
C ALA A 281 -16.98 15.80 18.32
N PHE A 282 -16.30 15.19 19.29
CA PHE A 282 -16.75 13.98 19.99
C PHE A 282 -17.25 14.25 21.41
N SER A 283 -17.38 15.52 21.81
CA SER A 283 -17.81 15.94 23.16
C SER A 283 -16.98 15.32 24.31
N LEU A 284 -15.66 15.26 24.13
CA LEU A 284 -14.70 14.72 25.11
C LEU A 284 -14.16 15.86 26.00
N ALA A 285 -14.91 16.27 27.01
CA ALA A 285 -14.58 17.43 27.85
C ALA A 285 -13.51 17.13 28.90
N THR A 286 -13.37 15.87 29.30
CA THR A 286 -12.49 15.43 30.39
C THR A 286 -11.67 14.22 29.96
N GLU A 287 -10.55 13.96 30.63
CA GLU A 287 -9.76 12.75 30.39
C GLU A 287 -10.57 11.45 30.58
N PRO A 288 -11.45 11.32 31.60
CA PRO A 288 -12.41 10.21 31.67
C PRO A 288 -13.29 10.03 30.43
N ASP A 289 -13.63 11.10 29.70
CA ASP A 289 -14.41 10.98 28.46
C ASP A 289 -13.57 10.34 27.36
N VAL A 290 -12.30 10.73 27.24
CA VAL A 290 -11.33 10.12 26.30
C VAL A 290 -11.14 8.64 26.61
N LEU A 291 -10.98 8.27 27.88
CA LEU A 291 -10.82 6.88 28.30
C LEU A 291 -12.08 6.02 28.02
N ARG A 292 -13.28 6.59 28.14
CA ARG A 292 -14.52 5.91 27.74
C ARG A 292 -14.59 5.72 26.23
N PHE A 293 -14.16 6.72 25.46
CA PHE A 293 -14.09 6.65 24.00
C PHE A 293 -13.07 5.60 23.53
N GLU A 294 -11.88 5.59 24.13
CA GLU A 294 -10.87 4.55 23.94
C GLU A 294 -11.41 3.15 24.28
N SER A 295 -12.15 3.00 25.37
CA SER A 295 -12.74 1.69 25.72
C SER A 295 -13.69 1.19 24.65
N LYS A 296 -14.48 2.07 24.02
CA LYS A 296 -15.34 1.68 22.89
C LYS A 296 -14.55 1.27 21.65
N TRP A 297 -13.46 1.98 21.35
CA TRP A 297 -12.53 1.57 20.30
C TRP A 297 -11.91 0.20 20.61
N LYS A 298 -11.54 -0.08 21.86
CA LYS A 298 -11.01 -1.40 22.26
C LYS A 298 -12.02 -2.51 22.02
N GLU A 299 -13.29 -2.30 22.37
CA GLU A 299 -14.34 -3.28 22.08
C GLU A 299 -14.53 -3.50 20.58
N TYR A 300 -14.49 -2.42 19.79
CA TYR A 300 -14.49 -2.50 18.33
C TYR A 300 -13.30 -3.31 17.78
N ALA A 301 -12.08 -2.98 18.20
CA ALA A 301 -10.85 -3.62 17.75
C ALA A 301 -10.82 -5.12 18.07
N LYS A 302 -11.42 -5.55 19.20
CA LYS A 302 -11.52 -6.97 19.56
C LYS A 302 -12.31 -7.79 18.54
N VAL A 303 -13.39 -7.21 18.01
CA VAL A 303 -14.35 -7.91 17.13
C VAL A 303 -14.22 -7.54 15.65
N ALA A 304 -13.39 -6.55 15.31
CA ALA A 304 -13.13 -6.15 13.93
C ALA A 304 -12.72 -7.35 13.07
N LYS A 305 -13.28 -7.44 11.87
CA LYS A 305 -12.99 -8.49 10.90
C LYS A 305 -12.13 -7.93 9.76
N PRO A 306 -11.18 -8.71 9.23
CA PRO A 306 -10.52 -8.35 7.99
C PRO A 306 -11.50 -8.31 6.81
N GLY A 307 -11.16 -7.56 5.78
CA GLY A 307 -11.88 -7.57 4.51
C GLY A 307 -11.51 -8.81 3.70
N ALA A 308 -12.52 -9.52 3.16
CA ALA A 308 -12.28 -10.74 2.41
C ALA A 308 -11.45 -10.47 1.14
N TYR A 309 -11.61 -9.31 0.51
CA TYR A 309 -10.89 -8.98 -0.73
C TYR A 309 -9.40 -8.80 -0.52
N VAL A 310 -8.99 -7.98 0.46
CA VAL A 310 -7.56 -7.78 0.78
C VAL A 310 -6.94 -9.09 1.27
N ALA A 311 -7.66 -9.85 2.10
CA ALA A 311 -7.22 -11.17 2.53
C ALA A 311 -7.02 -12.14 1.37
N ALA A 312 -7.97 -12.19 0.43
CA ALA A 312 -7.92 -13.06 -0.74
C ALA A 312 -6.73 -12.73 -1.64
N ARG A 313 -6.44 -11.45 -1.89
CA ARG A 313 -5.24 -11.05 -2.65
C ARG A 313 -3.96 -11.53 -1.96
N GLY A 314 -3.82 -11.28 -0.66
CA GLY A 314 -2.66 -11.75 0.10
C GLY A 314 -2.53 -13.28 0.12
N ARG A 315 -3.66 -14.02 0.12
CA ARG A 315 -3.66 -15.49 0.02
C ARG A 315 -3.25 -15.95 -1.37
N LEU A 316 -3.69 -15.27 -2.42
CA LEU A 316 -3.27 -15.57 -3.78
C LEU A 316 -1.77 -15.33 -3.99
N GLU A 317 -1.18 -14.26 -3.45
CA GLU A 317 0.28 -14.05 -3.48
C GLU A 317 1.01 -15.18 -2.75
N PHE A 318 0.57 -15.51 -1.52
CA PHE A 318 1.13 -16.61 -0.74
C PHE A 318 1.10 -17.95 -1.49
N LEU A 319 -0.03 -18.27 -2.12
CA LEU A 319 -0.21 -19.49 -2.90
C LEU A 319 0.57 -19.44 -4.21
N ALA A 320 0.69 -18.29 -4.86
CA ALA A 320 1.48 -18.13 -6.08
C ALA A 320 2.97 -18.34 -5.80
N GLU A 321 3.50 -17.73 -4.75
CA GLU A 321 4.90 -17.91 -4.34
C GLU A 321 5.19 -19.34 -3.90
N GLY A 322 4.29 -19.94 -3.10
CA GLY A 322 4.38 -21.33 -2.71
C GLY A 322 4.33 -22.27 -3.91
N LEU A 323 3.41 -22.02 -4.86
CA LEU A 323 3.30 -22.78 -6.09
C LEU A 323 4.56 -22.62 -6.94
N ARG A 324 5.12 -21.41 -7.06
CA ARG A 324 6.39 -21.17 -7.79
C ARG A 324 7.52 -22.03 -7.22
N GLU A 325 7.68 -22.07 -5.90
CA GLU A 325 8.74 -22.86 -5.25
C GLU A 325 8.51 -24.38 -5.40
N VAL A 326 7.28 -24.84 -5.20
CA VAL A 326 6.91 -26.25 -5.43
C VAL A 326 7.17 -26.61 -6.90
N TRP A 327 6.83 -25.73 -7.83
CA TRP A 327 6.98 -25.95 -9.28
C TRP A 327 8.44 -26.02 -9.70
N SER A 328 9.30 -25.15 -9.15
CA SER A 328 10.75 -25.17 -9.42
C SER A 328 11.44 -26.42 -8.89
N LYS A 329 10.87 -27.08 -7.88
CA LYS A 329 11.34 -28.36 -7.32
C LYS A 329 10.72 -29.59 -8.02
N GLY A 330 9.97 -29.39 -9.10
CA GLY A 330 9.34 -30.47 -9.89
C GLY A 330 7.97 -30.92 -9.39
N GLY A 331 7.45 -30.34 -8.30
CA GLY A 331 6.10 -30.64 -7.80
C GLY A 331 5.02 -30.15 -8.76
N ARG A 332 3.94 -30.93 -8.91
CA ARG A 332 2.82 -30.64 -9.83
C ARG A 332 1.48 -30.89 -9.12
N PRO A 333 1.12 -30.09 -8.10
CA PRO A 333 -0.13 -30.26 -7.39
C PRO A 333 -1.31 -30.06 -8.35
N LYS A 334 -2.38 -30.84 -8.15
CA LYS A 334 -3.59 -30.80 -9.00
C LYS A 334 -4.66 -29.86 -8.47
N ASN A 335 -4.58 -29.48 -7.21
CA ASN A 335 -5.55 -28.64 -6.50
C ASN A 335 -4.87 -27.92 -5.32
N VAL A 336 -5.63 -27.05 -4.65
CA VAL A 336 -5.13 -26.24 -3.51
C VAL A 336 -4.70 -27.11 -2.33
N GLU A 337 -5.38 -28.23 -2.06
CA GLU A 337 -5.03 -29.13 -0.94
C GLU A 337 -3.70 -29.87 -1.16
N GLU A 338 -3.45 -30.32 -2.40
CA GLU A 338 -2.16 -30.88 -2.78
C GLU A 338 -1.04 -29.82 -2.71
N LEU A 339 -1.33 -28.59 -3.13
CA LEU A 339 -0.38 -27.47 -3.01
C LEU A 339 -0.07 -27.16 -1.54
N LYS A 340 -1.10 -27.10 -0.69
CA LYS A 340 -0.96 -26.89 0.76
C LYS A 340 -0.07 -27.95 1.40
N THR A 341 -0.29 -29.23 1.07
CA THR A 341 0.56 -30.33 1.55
C THR A 341 2.01 -30.14 1.09
N ALA A 342 2.23 -29.86 -0.20
CA ALA A 342 3.57 -29.64 -0.75
C ALA A 342 4.29 -28.44 -0.11
N MET A 343 3.59 -27.32 0.11
CA MET A 343 4.14 -26.14 0.78
C MET A 343 4.53 -26.45 2.24
N ARG A 344 3.76 -27.28 2.95
CA ARG A 344 4.09 -27.72 4.32
C ARG A 344 5.33 -28.59 4.38
N ASP A 345 5.46 -29.54 3.45
CA ASP A 345 6.63 -30.40 3.35
C ASP A 345 7.90 -29.57 3.10
N LEU A 346 7.77 -28.49 2.34
CA LEU A 346 8.84 -27.51 2.11
C LEU A 346 9.05 -26.52 3.27
N LYS A 347 8.18 -26.52 4.29
CA LYS A 347 8.14 -25.53 5.38
C LYS A 347 8.10 -24.10 4.83
N PHE A 348 7.32 -23.90 3.78
CA PHE A 348 7.25 -22.66 3.04
C PHE A 348 6.77 -21.50 3.92
N GLN A 349 7.49 -20.39 3.87
CA GLN A 349 7.14 -19.14 4.53
C GLN A 349 7.28 -18.00 3.53
N TYR A 350 6.29 -17.12 3.53
CA TYR A 350 6.29 -15.91 2.72
C TYR A 350 6.36 -14.69 3.62
N THR A 351 7.20 -13.74 3.23
CA THR A 351 7.39 -12.50 4.00
C THR A 351 7.25 -11.31 3.07
N SER A 352 6.40 -10.36 3.44
CA SER A 352 6.26 -9.06 2.76
C SER A 352 6.40 -7.92 3.78
N SER A 353 6.84 -6.75 3.34
CA SER A 353 6.99 -5.57 4.20
C SER A 353 6.27 -4.35 3.62
N SER A 354 5.58 -3.62 4.49
CA SER A 354 4.94 -2.32 4.22
C SER A 354 5.04 -1.46 5.48
N HIS A 355 5.37 -0.16 5.34
CA HIS A 355 5.36 0.83 6.43
C HIS A 355 6.03 0.37 7.75
N GLY A 356 7.16 -0.33 7.62
CA GLY A 356 8.02 -0.71 8.74
C GLY A 356 7.54 -1.95 9.50
N TYR A 357 6.40 -2.54 9.14
CA TYR A 357 5.96 -3.83 9.67
C TYR A 357 6.07 -4.93 8.62
N VAL A 358 6.39 -6.13 9.11
CA VAL A 358 6.61 -7.33 8.32
C VAL A 358 5.40 -8.24 8.47
N THR A 359 4.79 -8.61 7.35
CA THR A 359 3.77 -9.65 7.29
C THR A 359 4.46 -10.97 6.97
N LYS A 360 4.26 -11.97 7.83
CA LYS A 360 4.78 -13.31 7.64
C LYS A 360 3.62 -14.29 7.55
N LEU A 361 3.55 -15.04 6.45
CA LEU A 361 2.58 -16.11 6.23
C LEU A 361 3.33 -17.44 6.24
N ASP A 362 2.81 -18.42 6.97
CA ASP A 362 3.41 -19.73 7.18
C ASP A 362 2.49 -20.83 6.66
N ALA A 363 3.02 -21.77 5.89
CA ALA A 363 2.26 -22.90 5.37
C ALA A 363 1.79 -23.88 6.46
N ALA A 364 2.38 -23.82 7.66
CA ALA A 364 1.89 -24.56 8.81
C ALA A 364 0.50 -24.09 9.27
N ASP A 365 0.16 -22.80 9.07
CA ASP A 365 -1.06 -22.21 9.57
C ASP A 365 -2.20 -22.28 8.54
N ASP A 366 -3.28 -23.00 8.90
CA ASP A 366 -4.46 -23.20 8.06
C ASP A 366 -5.14 -21.88 7.66
N ILE A 367 -5.05 -20.83 8.48
CA ILE A 367 -5.68 -19.53 8.20
C ILE A 367 -5.08 -18.84 6.97
N ASN A 368 -3.88 -19.24 6.55
CA ASN A 368 -3.20 -18.68 5.37
C ASN A 368 -3.70 -19.28 4.06
N PHE A 369 -4.51 -20.34 4.11
CA PHE A 369 -5.15 -20.96 2.95
C PHE A 369 -6.63 -20.59 2.81
N ALA A 370 -7.21 -19.98 3.84
CA ALA A 370 -8.61 -19.56 3.86
C ALA A 370 -8.75 -18.05 3.62
N VAL A 371 -9.86 -17.67 2.97
CA VAL A 371 -10.32 -16.29 2.90
C VAL A 371 -11.36 -16.10 4.02
N PRO A 372 -11.20 -15.09 4.89
CA PRO A 372 -12.16 -14.82 5.95
C PRO A 372 -13.50 -14.33 5.38
N ASP A 373 -14.59 -14.61 6.11
CA ASP A 373 -15.89 -14.02 5.81
C ASP A 373 -15.93 -12.53 6.19
N ASP A 374 -16.73 -11.76 5.44
CA ASP A 374 -17.00 -10.36 5.72
C ASP A 374 -18.47 -10.00 5.45
N GLU A 375 -18.84 -8.74 5.71
CA GLU A 375 -20.20 -8.23 5.50
C GLU A 375 -20.54 -8.03 4.00
N VAL A 376 -19.55 -8.08 3.10
CA VAL A 376 -19.71 -7.77 1.68
C VAL A 376 -20.11 -9.02 0.90
N ASN A 377 -19.53 -10.17 1.24
CA ASN A 377 -19.69 -11.43 0.55
C ASN A 377 -20.85 -12.25 1.14
N THR A 378 -21.88 -12.53 0.34
CA THR A 378 -23.07 -13.29 0.77
C THR A 378 -22.87 -14.82 0.76
N LYS A 379 -21.72 -15.29 0.27
CA LYS A 379 -21.33 -16.69 0.19
C LYS A 379 -19.86 -16.83 0.58
N PRO A 380 -19.44 -17.97 1.15
CA PRO A 380 -18.03 -18.21 1.44
C PRO A 380 -17.15 -18.05 0.20
N VAL A 381 -16.04 -17.34 0.36
CA VAL A 381 -15.04 -17.15 -0.69
C VAL A 381 -14.08 -18.33 -0.67
N THR A 382 -13.87 -18.96 -1.82
CA THR A 382 -12.93 -20.08 -1.98
C THR A 382 -11.85 -19.74 -3.01
N ILE A 383 -10.72 -20.45 -2.97
CA ILE A 383 -9.67 -20.37 -4.01
C ILE A 383 -9.59 -21.71 -4.73
N GLU A 384 -9.58 -21.70 -6.06
CA GLU A 384 -9.52 -22.90 -6.90
C GLU A 384 -8.37 -22.82 -7.90
N PHE A 385 -7.93 -24.00 -8.37
CA PHE A 385 -7.06 -24.11 -9.53
C PHE A 385 -7.88 -23.99 -10.81
N VAL A 386 -7.37 -23.24 -11.77
CA VAL A 386 -7.93 -23.11 -13.10
C VAL A 386 -6.91 -23.62 -14.12
N VAL A 387 -7.34 -24.57 -14.95
CA VAL A 387 -6.49 -25.18 -15.96
C VAL A 387 -6.14 -24.14 -17.03
N ASN A 388 -4.85 -24.06 -17.38
CA ASN A 388 -4.38 -23.17 -18.43
C ASN A 388 -4.99 -23.57 -19.78
N LYS A 389 -5.34 -22.55 -20.59
CA LYS A 389 -5.71 -22.81 -21.99
C LYS A 389 -4.52 -23.40 -22.74
N PRO A 390 -4.72 -24.37 -23.66
CA PRO A 390 -3.62 -24.95 -24.43
C PRO A 390 -2.84 -23.90 -25.21
N ALA A 391 -1.51 -24.02 -25.21
CA ALA A 391 -0.62 -23.14 -25.97
C ALA A 391 -0.93 -23.20 -27.47
N LYS A 392 -1.04 -22.04 -28.11
CA LYS A 392 -1.30 -21.91 -29.56
C LYS A 392 0.01 -21.73 -30.34
N GLY A 393 0.20 -22.54 -31.38
CA GLY A 393 1.38 -22.50 -32.25
C GLY A 393 2.56 -23.37 -31.75
N THR A 394 3.38 -23.83 -32.70
CA THR A 394 4.45 -24.83 -32.44
C THR A 394 5.50 -24.35 -31.45
N LYS A 395 5.92 -23.08 -31.54
CA LYS A 395 6.92 -22.49 -30.63
C LYS A 395 6.41 -22.44 -29.18
N ALA A 396 5.16 -22.02 -28.98
CA ALA A 396 4.57 -21.95 -27.65
C ALA A 396 4.36 -23.34 -27.04
N LYS A 397 3.93 -24.32 -27.84
CA LYS A 397 3.81 -25.73 -27.39
C LYS A 397 5.14 -26.31 -26.95
N LYS A 398 6.21 -26.15 -27.74
CA LYS A 398 7.56 -26.61 -27.39
C LYS A 398 8.08 -25.95 -26.11
N LEU A 399 7.80 -24.66 -25.92
CA LEU A 399 8.18 -23.95 -24.71
C LEU A 399 7.40 -24.47 -23.49
N GLU A 400 6.11 -24.76 -23.65
CA GLU A 400 5.28 -25.33 -22.59
C GLU A 400 5.69 -26.76 -22.22
N GLU A 401 6.17 -27.56 -23.19
CA GLU A 401 6.76 -28.89 -22.94
C GLU A 401 8.08 -28.79 -22.15
N GLN A 402 8.92 -27.79 -22.46
CA GLN A 402 10.22 -27.60 -21.82
C GLN A 402 10.13 -26.92 -20.44
N SER A 403 9.21 -25.98 -20.31
CA SER A 403 9.02 -25.14 -19.12
C SER A 403 7.52 -24.95 -18.90
N PRO A 404 6.81 -25.92 -18.31
CA PRO A 404 5.36 -25.83 -18.12
C PRO A 404 4.95 -24.64 -17.26
N THR A 405 3.87 -23.97 -17.64
CA THR A 405 3.26 -22.88 -16.88
C THR A 405 2.40 -23.46 -15.74
N PRO A 406 2.55 -22.99 -14.49
CA PRO A 406 1.72 -23.42 -13.37
C PRO A 406 0.24 -23.14 -13.64
N PRO A 407 -0.69 -23.91 -13.04
CA PRO A 407 -2.11 -23.60 -13.12
C PRO A 407 -2.38 -22.20 -12.57
N MET A 408 -3.40 -21.55 -13.13
CA MET A 408 -3.91 -20.30 -12.56
C MET A 408 -4.60 -20.58 -11.22
N LEU A 409 -4.57 -19.60 -10.33
CA LEU A 409 -5.36 -19.59 -9.09
C LEU A 409 -6.46 -18.55 -9.25
N ARG A 410 -7.66 -18.82 -8.74
CA ARG A 410 -8.74 -17.83 -8.77
C ARG A 410 -9.65 -17.96 -7.55
N THR A 411 -10.16 -16.84 -7.05
CA THR A 411 -11.22 -16.81 -6.04
C THR A 411 -12.60 -17.12 -6.62
N ARG A 412 -13.53 -17.58 -5.80
CA ARG A 412 -14.94 -17.69 -6.15
C ARG A 412 -15.80 -16.97 -5.14
N ASN A 413 -16.86 -16.34 -5.64
CA ASN A 413 -17.84 -15.57 -4.87
C ASN A 413 -17.29 -14.29 -4.22
N LEU A 414 -16.07 -13.88 -4.58
CA LEU A 414 -15.49 -12.66 -4.04
C LEU A 414 -16.13 -11.43 -4.69
N ARG A 415 -16.41 -10.43 -3.87
CA ARG A 415 -16.93 -9.13 -4.28
C ARG A 415 -15.88 -8.03 -4.08
N PRO A 416 -15.79 -7.05 -5.00
CA PRO A 416 -16.73 -6.79 -6.10
C PRO A 416 -16.58 -7.76 -7.27
N ASN A 417 -15.39 -8.34 -7.42
CA ASN A 417 -15.09 -9.32 -8.46
C ASN A 417 -14.18 -10.41 -7.91
N ASP A 418 -14.19 -11.56 -8.59
CA ASP A 418 -13.18 -12.57 -8.36
C ASP A 418 -11.82 -12.09 -8.88
N VAL A 419 -10.77 -12.41 -8.13
CA VAL A 419 -9.37 -12.15 -8.53
C VAL A 419 -8.62 -13.46 -8.69
N GLY A 420 -7.50 -13.41 -9.39
CA GLY A 420 -6.68 -14.60 -9.59
C GLY A 420 -5.25 -14.29 -9.99
N VAL A 421 -4.45 -15.34 -10.02
CA VAL A 421 -3.03 -15.30 -10.38
C VAL A 421 -2.91 -15.61 -11.86
N SER A 422 -2.41 -14.65 -12.62
CA SER A 422 -2.08 -14.82 -14.03
C SER A 422 -0.57 -14.92 -14.21
N TRP A 423 -0.11 -16.05 -14.73
CA TRP A 423 1.31 -16.30 -14.97
C TRP A 423 1.74 -15.72 -16.31
N TYR A 424 2.91 -15.08 -16.34
CA TYR A 424 3.55 -14.63 -17.57
C TYR A 424 5.05 -14.91 -17.54
N ARG A 425 5.63 -15.05 -18.73
CA ARG A 425 7.05 -15.33 -18.89
C ARG A 425 7.85 -14.03 -18.91
N SER A 426 9.03 -14.03 -18.30
CA SER A 426 9.93 -12.88 -18.38
C SER A 426 10.37 -12.62 -19.82
N SER A 427 10.47 -11.35 -20.20
CA SER A 427 10.93 -10.94 -21.53
C SER A 427 12.44 -11.16 -21.71
N SER A 428 13.22 -11.14 -20.64
CA SER A 428 14.67 -11.40 -20.66
C SER A 428 15.00 -12.89 -20.63
N ASP A 429 14.16 -13.69 -19.97
CA ASP A 429 14.31 -15.14 -19.88
C ASP A 429 12.93 -15.83 -19.90
N PRO A 430 12.49 -16.39 -21.04
CA PRO A 430 11.19 -17.03 -21.16
C PRO A 430 10.98 -18.27 -20.27
N THR A 431 12.05 -18.78 -19.64
CA THR A 431 11.95 -19.90 -18.68
C THR A 431 11.58 -19.42 -17.27
N GLN A 432 11.77 -18.12 -16.97
CA GLN A 432 11.33 -17.51 -15.73
C GLN A 432 9.87 -17.10 -15.79
N LEU A 433 9.13 -17.43 -14.74
CA LEU A 433 7.70 -17.18 -14.61
C LEU A 433 7.42 -16.16 -13.50
N ASN A 434 6.83 -15.06 -13.92
CA ASN A 434 6.27 -14.03 -13.07
C ASN A 434 4.75 -14.21 -12.99
N TYR A 435 4.11 -13.50 -12.07
CA TYR A 435 2.66 -13.44 -12.01
C TYR A 435 2.19 -12.04 -11.67
N ASP A 436 0.94 -11.77 -12.06
CA ASP A 436 0.17 -10.64 -11.56
C ASP A 436 -1.12 -11.15 -10.91
N ILE A 437 -1.61 -10.41 -9.91
CA ILE A 437 -2.99 -10.56 -9.47
C ILE A 437 -3.88 -9.73 -10.39
N VAL A 438 -4.82 -10.41 -11.04
CA VAL A 438 -5.75 -9.82 -12.00
C VAL A 438 -7.19 -10.00 -11.54
N VAL A 439 -8.05 -9.05 -11.89
CA VAL A 439 -9.50 -9.22 -11.82
C VAL A 439 -9.92 -10.17 -12.95
N ASN A 440 -10.72 -11.20 -12.63
CA ASN A 440 -11.11 -12.26 -13.56
C ASN A 440 -12.47 -12.05 -14.22
#